data_AF-A0A351XL86-F1
#
_entry.id   AF-A0A351XL86-F1
#
_cell.length_a   1.000
_cell.length_b   1.000
_cell.length_c   1.000
_cell.angle_alpha   90.00
_cell.angle_beta   90.00
_cell.angle_gamma   90.00
#
_symmetry.space_group_name_H-M   'P 1'
#
loop_
_entity.id
_entity.type
_entity.pdbx_description
1 polymer ?
#
loop_
_entity_poly.entity_id
_entity_poly.type
_entity_poly.pdbx_seq_one_letter_code
_entity_poly.pdbx_strand_id
1 'polypeptide(L)' 'MNFIKTKKASLPKKEDFLKKALLDAQKRFDDAYKGLQNVNEPDLIDSYIYEINAATLKYKVLLQEVKMMNDDNRQAH' A
#
# COMPACT_ATOMS: atom_id res chain seq x y z
N MET A 1 -3.73 30.31 30.45
CA MET A 1 -3.31 29.27 29.47
C MET A 1 -4.38 28.21 29.44
N ASN A 2 -4.88 27.82 28.26
CA ASN A 2 -5.45 26.50 27.95
C ASN A 2 -5.83 26.48 26.46
N PHE A 3 -4.89 26.02 25.63
CA PHE A 3 -5.16 25.78 24.21
C PHE A 3 -5.83 24.41 24.04
N ILE A 4 -6.89 24.44 23.24
CA ILE A 4 -7.91 23.42 23.05
C ILE A 4 -7.32 22.17 22.38
N LYS A 5 -7.83 21.02 22.84
CA LYS A 5 -7.57 19.67 22.36
C LYS A 5 -7.51 19.57 20.82
N THR A 6 -6.52 18.85 20.34
CA THR A 6 -6.25 18.50 18.94
C THR A 6 -7.47 17.86 18.26
N LYS A 7 -7.99 18.51 17.21
CA LYS A 7 -9.02 17.92 16.34
C LYS A 7 -8.41 16.79 15.51
N LYS A 8 -8.75 15.53 15.84
CA LYS A 8 -8.60 14.33 15.01
C LYS A 8 -9.48 14.42 13.74
N ALA A 9 -9.09 15.24 12.77
CA ALA A 9 -9.91 15.53 11.57
C ALA A 9 -9.34 14.99 10.24
N SER A 10 -8.40 14.03 10.25
CA SER A 10 -7.82 13.46 9.00
C SER A 10 -8.17 11.99 8.71
N LEU A 11 -8.99 11.35 9.54
CA LEU A 11 -9.28 9.91 9.50
C LEU A 11 -9.85 9.37 8.17
N PRO A 12 -10.81 10.03 7.47
CA PRO A 12 -11.37 9.50 6.22
C PRO A 12 -10.35 9.50 5.08
N LYS A 13 -9.55 10.57 4.98
CA LYS A 13 -8.56 10.72 3.91
C LYS A 13 -7.45 9.67 3.98
N LYS A 14 -7.07 9.23 5.18
CA LYS A 14 -6.03 8.21 5.36
C LYS A 14 -6.54 6.82 4.95
N GLU A 15 -7.76 6.45 5.33
CA GLU A 15 -8.34 5.16 4.95
C GLU A 15 -8.51 5.05 3.42
N ASP A 16 -9.05 6.10 2.80
CA ASP A 16 -9.22 6.15 1.34
C ASP A 16 -7.87 6.09 0.61
N PHE A 17 -6.86 6.78 1.14
CA PHE A 17 -5.49 6.68 0.64
C PHE A 17 -4.95 5.26 0.72
N LEU A 18 -5.09 4.58 1.86
CA LEU A 18 -4.60 3.21 2.05
C LEU A 18 -5.30 2.23 1.12
N LYS A 19 -6.64 2.34 0.97
CA LYS A 19 -7.42 1.53 0.02
C LYS A 19 -6.92 1.73 -1.41
N LYS A 20 -6.78 2.98 -1.86
CA LYS A 20 -6.27 3.28 -3.20
C LYS A 20 -4.84 2.76 -3.39
N ALA A 21 -3.97 2.96 -2.41
CA ALA A 21 -2.58 2.53 -2.48
C ALA A 21 -2.44 0.99 -2.54
N LEU A 22 -3.31 0.25 -1.84
CA LEU A 22 -3.37 -1.21 -1.92
C LEU A 22 -3.80 -1.70 -3.30
N LEU A 23 -4.86 -1.10 -3.85
CA LEU A 23 -5.33 -1.40 -5.22
C LEU A 23 -4.25 -1.08 -6.26
N ASP A 24 -3.58 0.07 -6.12
CA ASP A 24 -2.49 0.47 -7.01
C ASP A 24 -1.30 -0.52 -6.93
N ALA A 25 -0.95 -0.99 -5.73
CA ALA A 25 0.12 -1.97 -5.55
C ALA A 25 -0.25 -3.34 -6.14
N GLN A 26 -1.50 -3.79 -5.94
CA GLN A 26 -2.00 -5.03 -6.55
C GLN A 26 -2.01 -4.95 -8.07
N LYS A 27 -2.54 -3.85 -8.65
CA LYS A 27 -2.54 -3.66 -10.11
C LYS A 27 -1.13 -3.69 -10.69
N ARG A 28 -0.17 -3.02 -10.04
CA ARG A 28 1.24 -3.04 -10.48
C ARG A 28 1.84 -4.45 -10.44
N PHE A 29 1.54 -5.22 -9.41
CA PHE A 29 1.95 -6.62 -9.36
C PHE A 29 1.35 -7.40 -10.54
N ASP A 30 0.05 -7.29 -10.77
CA ASP A 30 -0.65 -8.02 -11.83
C ASP A 30 -0.13 -7.65 -13.23
N ASP A 31 0.13 -6.36 -13.46
CA ASP A 31 0.67 -5.86 -14.72
C ASP A 31 2.11 -6.38 -14.96
N ALA A 32 2.99 -6.29 -13.96
CA ALA A 32 4.36 -6.80 -14.06
C ALA A 32 4.40 -8.33 -14.20
N TYR A 33 3.54 -9.04 -13.48
CA TYR A 33 3.43 -10.49 -13.57
C TYR A 33 2.96 -10.94 -14.95
N LYS A 34 1.98 -10.26 -15.55
CA LYS A 34 1.54 -10.51 -16.94
C LYS A 34 2.64 -10.19 -17.96
N GLY A 35 3.41 -9.12 -17.74
CA GLY A 35 4.56 -8.78 -18.57
C GLY A 35 5.63 -9.87 -18.56
N LEU A 36 5.98 -10.35 -17.36
CA LEU A 36 6.97 -11.41 -17.16
C LEU A 36 6.60 -12.72 -17.87
N GLN A 37 5.31 -13.07 -17.95
CA GLN A 37 4.88 -14.31 -18.61
C GLN A 37 5.16 -14.33 -20.12
N ASN A 38 5.31 -13.17 -20.76
CA ASN A 38 5.33 -13.05 -22.21
C ASN A 38 6.65 -12.48 -22.75
N VAL A 39 7.66 -12.30 -21.91
CA VAL A 39 8.91 -11.61 -22.26
C VAL A 39 10.09 -12.59 -22.32
N ASN A 40 10.96 -12.42 -23.31
CA ASN A 40 12.19 -13.20 -23.47
C ASN A 40 13.46 -12.36 -23.32
N GLU A 41 13.33 -11.03 -23.24
CA GLU A 41 14.44 -10.10 -23.07
C GLU A 41 14.95 -10.14 -21.61
N PRO A 42 16.23 -10.53 -21.36
CA PRO A 42 16.76 -10.69 -20.01
C PRO A 42 16.65 -9.43 -19.14
N ASP A 43 16.96 -8.26 -19.68
CA ASP A 43 16.88 -6.99 -18.94
C ASP A 43 15.43 -6.66 -18.52
N LEU A 44 14.45 -7.05 -19.34
CA LEU A 44 13.03 -6.87 -19.02
C LEU A 44 12.56 -7.90 -17.99
N ILE A 45 13.08 -9.13 -18.03
CA ILE A 45 12.82 -10.14 -17.00
C ILE A 45 13.25 -9.62 -15.63
N ASP A 46 14.47 -9.10 -15.52
CA ASP A 46 14.99 -8.53 -14.28
C ASP A 46 14.16 -7.32 -13.81
N SER A 47 13.76 -6.46 -14.76
CA SER A 47 12.87 -5.33 -14.47
C SER A 47 11.52 -5.80 -13.89
N TYR A 48 10.86 -6.78 -14.49
CA TYR A 48 9.59 -7.29 -13.98
C TYR A 48 9.73 -8.00 -12.62
N ILE A 49 10.80 -8.77 -12.40
CA ILE A 49 11.07 -9.38 -11.09
C ILE A 49 11.23 -8.30 -10.03
N TYR A 50 11.97 -7.24 -10.33
CA TYR A 50 12.11 -6.10 -9.44
C TYR A 50 10.75 -5.43 -9.14
N GLU A 51 9.94 -5.17 -10.17
CA GLU A 51 8.62 -4.54 -10.01
C GLU A 51 7.66 -5.41 -9.18
N ILE A 52 7.65 -6.71 -9.42
CA ILE A 52 6.88 -7.69 -8.63
C ILE A 52 7.29 -7.63 -7.16
N ASN A 53 8.59 -7.65 -6.88
CA ASN A 53 9.11 -7.59 -5.51
C ASN A 53 8.77 -6.25 -4.83
N ALA A 54 8.94 -5.14 -5.55
CA ALA A 54 8.63 -3.80 -5.05
C ALA A 54 7.12 -3.64 -4.77
N ALA A 55 6.26 -4.10 -5.67
CA ALA A 55 4.81 -4.07 -5.50
C ALA A 55 4.38 -4.95 -4.30
N THR A 56 4.95 -6.14 -4.18
CA THR A 56 4.68 -7.06 -3.05
C THR A 56 5.11 -6.47 -1.72
N LEU A 57 6.31 -5.87 -1.65
CA LEU A 57 6.80 -5.21 -0.43
C LEU A 57 5.90 -4.04 -0.05
N LYS A 58 5.56 -3.18 -1.01
CA LYS A 58 4.64 -2.06 -0.80
C LYS A 58 3.29 -2.53 -0.28
N TYR A 59 2.71 -3.58 -0.87
CA TYR A 59 1.44 -4.14 -0.45
C TYR A 59 1.50 -4.65 1.00
N LYS A 60 2.56 -5.37 1.38
CA LYS A 60 2.76 -5.86 2.76
C LYS A 60 2.84 -4.73 3.78
N VAL A 61 3.57 -3.66 3.48
CA VAL A 61 3.68 -2.48 4.37
C VAL A 61 2.33 -1.79 4.51
N LEU A 62 1.59 -1.58 3.42
CA LEU A 62 0.26 -0.98 3.45
C LEU A 62 -0.74 -1.81 4.27
N LEU A 63 -0.68 -3.14 4.19
CA LEU A 63 -1.49 -4.02 5.02
C LEU A 63 -1.15 -3.89 6.51
N GLN A 64 0.13 -3.74 6.85
CA GLN A 64 0.53 -3.48 8.25
C GLN A 64 -0.03 -2.14 8.73
N GLU A 65 0.01 -1.10 7.90
CA GLU A 65 -0.52 0.21 8.26
C GLU A 65 -2.04 0.20 8.47
N VAL A 66 -2.78 -0.56 7.64
CA VAL A 66 -4.23 -0.80 7.85
C VAL A 66 -4.49 -1.51 9.18
N LYS A 67 -3.68 -2.53 9.53
CA LYS A 67 -3.82 -3.24 10.82
C LYS A 67 -3.60 -2.29 11.99
N MET A 68 -2.52 -1.50 11.96
CA MET A 68 -2.22 -0.52 13.00
C MET A 68 -3.35 0.51 13.16
N MET A 69 -3.87 1.04 12.04
CA MET A 69 -5.00 1.97 12.07
C MET A 69 -6.26 1.34 12.70
N ASN A 70 -6.54 0.07 12.42
CA ASN A 70 -7.65 -0.65 13.03
C ASN A 70 -7.44 -0.89 14.53
N ASP A 71 -6.22 -1.20 14.96
CA ASP A 71 -5.89 -1.43 16.37
C ASP A 71 -5.93 -0.12 17.18
N ASP A 72 -5.41 0.99 16.64
CA ASP A 72 -5.53 2.33 17.23
C ASP A 72 -6.99 2.75 17.43
N ASN A 73 -7.86 2.42 16.46
CA ASN A 73 -9.29 2.70 16.54
C ASN A 73 -9.99 1.86 17.64
N ARG A 74 -9.51 0.64 17.93
CA ARG A 74 -10.06 -0.20 19.01
C ARG A 74 -9.67 0.26 20.40
N GLN A 75 -8.50 0.88 20.58
CA GLN A 75 -8.05 1.42 21.88
C GLN A 75 -8.66 2.78 22.22
N ALA A 76 -9.34 3.42 21.27
CA ALA A 76 -9.98 4.72 21.44
C ALA A 76 -11.44 4.65 21.94
N HIS A 77 -11.95 3.44 22.21
CA HIS A 77 -13.27 3.14 22.76
C HIS A 77 -13.14 2.46 24.11
#